data_AF-A0A1H4I0M8-F1
#
_entry.id   AF-A0A1H4I0M8-F1
#
_cell.length_a   1.000
_cell.length_b   1.000
_cell.length_c   1.000
_cell.angle_alpha   90.00
_cell.angle_beta   90.00
_cell.angle_gamma   90.00
#
_symmetry.space_group_name_H-M   'P 1'
#
loop_
_entity.id
_entity.type
_entity.pdbx_description
1 polymer ?
#
loop_
_entity_poly.entity_id
_entity_poly.type
_entity_poly.pdbx_seq_one_letter_code
_entity_poly.pdbx_strand_id
1 'polypeptide(L)'
;MSVDYQEISTETLQDSSQTVYQDYLMLDRLNKLSGETAILRYKDDLVDLSIPFSFLHMWYTTVLMDSNVPKPIKLGSKDSYLIIRKSIYELIECEDSFTFSYVGGNTFSRFKKAPEEVCLGKASFSLESILGIEEGIFPEMEAVEVEMPYEKVKTRLVGATMKIHLSIPDDWIRSIVSLPFTLSGFEIKRKTVTLLGTNGLSITLKGYTGLRSYKDNVCISVIDKQKRNRDVTLCSKYYDPR
;
A
#
# COMPACT_ATOMS: atom_id res chain seq x y z
N MET A 1 -33.63 9.49 -5.33
CA MET A 1 -32.20 9.49 -5.69
C MET A 1 -31.71 10.92 -5.57
N SER A 2 -30.99 11.21 -4.51
CA SER A 2 -30.30 12.50 -4.34
C SER A 2 -29.41 12.38 -3.11
N VAL A 3 -28.11 12.25 -3.34
CA VAL A 3 -27.12 12.57 -2.32
C VAL A 3 -26.74 14.00 -2.62
N ASP A 4 -27.20 14.93 -1.78
CA ASP A 4 -26.75 16.31 -1.78
C ASP A 4 -25.29 16.32 -1.30
N TYR A 5 -24.37 16.60 -2.22
CA TYR A 5 -23.01 16.96 -1.88
C TYR A 5 -23.03 18.43 -1.44
N GLN A 6 -23.10 18.68 -0.13
CA GLN A 6 -22.88 20.02 0.39
C GLN A 6 -21.43 20.45 0.11
N GLU A 7 -21.32 21.67 -0.40
CA GLU A 7 -20.10 22.34 -0.85
C GLU A 7 -18.99 22.28 0.22
N ILE A 8 -17.85 21.69 -0.16
CA ILE A 8 -16.61 21.84 0.61
C ILE A 8 -16.08 23.24 0.30
N SER A 9 -16.34 24.18 1.21
CA SER A 9 -15.77 25.52 1.14
C SER A 9 -14.29 25.47 1.51
N THR A 10 -13.42 25.60 0.52
CA THR A 10 -11.99 25.86 0.70
C THR A 10 -11.79 27.34 1.06
N GLU A 11 -11.97 27.71 2.32
CA GLU A 11 -11.32 28.92 2.84
C GLU A 11 -9.81 28.64 2.95
N THR A 12 -9.18 28.88 1.80
CA THR A 12 -7.76 29.11 1.56
C THR A 12 -6.96 29.56 2.78
N LEU A 13 -6.00 28.72 3.18
CA LEU A 13 -4.67 29.13 3.66
C LEU A 13 -4.67 30.20 4.78
N GLN A 14 -5.43 30.01 5.86
CA GLN A 14 -5.24 30.81 7.08
C GLN A 14 -4.31 30.07 8.06
N ASP A 15 -3.23 30.77 8.40
CA ASP A 15 -2.17 30.46 9.36
C ASP A 15 -1.20 29.31 9.06
N SER A 16 -0.02 29.71 8.54
CA SER A 16 1.20 28.86 8.53
C SER A 16 1.56 28.26 9.90
N SER A 17 1.12 28.85 11.01
CA SER A 17 1.28 28.32 12.37
C SER A 17 0.29 27.20 12.70
N GLN A 18 -0.95 27.29 12.20
CA GLN A 18 -1.99 26.27 12.39
C GLN A 18 -1.68 25.02 11.57
N THR A 19 -1.18 25.18 10.33
CA THR A 19 -0.75 24.05 9.51
C THR A 19 0.47 23.34 10.11
N VAL A 20 1.47 24.08 10.60
CA VAL A 20 2.61 23.49 11.32
C VAL A 20 2.15 22.70 12.55
N TYR A 21 1.22 23.26 13.34
CA TYR A 21 0.69 22.58 14.52
C TYR A 21 -0.07 21.29 14.15
N GLN A 22 -0.89 21.31 13.09
CA GLN A 22 -1.61 20.14 12.60
C GLN A 22 -0.66 19.05 12.09
N ASP A 23 0.38 19.44 11.35
CA ASP A 23 1.41 18.50 10.92
C ASP A 23 2.08 17.85 12.13
N TYR A 24 2.46 18.62 13.15
CA TYR A 24 3.03 18.08 14.39
C TYR A 24 2.09 17.11 15.13
N LEU A 25 0.79 17.44 15.21
CA LEU A 25 -0.20 16.55 15.81
C LEU A 25 -0.34 15.23 15.04
N MET A 26 -0.30 15.28 13.71
CA MET A 26 -0.27 14.08 12.88
C MET A 26 1.00 13.25 13.17
N LEU A 27 2.17 13.89 13.28
CA LEU A 27 3.42 13.19 13.63
C LEU A 27 3.34 12.54 15.01
N ASP A 28 2.79 13.24 16.01
CA ASP A 28 2.60 12.71 17.36
C ASP A 28 1.64 11.51 17.37
N ARG A 29 0.51 11.60 16.66
CA ARG A 29 -0.43 10.49 16.50
C ARG A 29 0.24 9.27 15.87
N LEU A 30 0.97 9.46 14.78
CA LEU A 30 1.66 8.35 14.11
C LEU A 30 2.80 7.76 14.96
N ASN A 31 3.50 8.60 15.72
CA ASN A 31 4.51 8.14 16.68
C ASN A 31 3.90 7.29 17.80
N LYS A 32 2.69 7.60 18.27
CA LYS A 32 1.97 6.79 19.27
C LYS A 32 1.58 5.42 18.74
N LEU A 33 1.42 5.26 17.43
CA LEU A 33 1.18 3.97 16.77
C LEU A 33 2.47 3.19 16.50
N SER A 34 3.65 3.75 16.83
CA SER A 34 4.93 3.06 16.67
C SER A 34 5.00 1.82 17.56
N GLY A 35 5.36 0.69 16.94
CA GLY A 35 5.40 -0.62 17.59
C GLY A 35 4.15 -1.45 17.37
N GLU A 36 3.05 -0.83 16.92
CA GLU A 36 1.79 -1.54 16.69
C GLU A 36 1.77 -2.31 15.36
N THR A 37 0.96 -3.36 15.33
CA THR A 37 0.61 -4.09 14.11
C THR A 37 -0.81 -3.77 13.69
N ALA A 38 -1.09 -3.93 12.40
CA ALA A 38 -2.39 -3.59 11.84
C ALA A 38 -2.71 -4.43 10.60
N ILE A 39 -3.99 -4.45 10.27
CA ILE A 39 -4.48 -4.86 8.95
C ILE A 39 -4.61 -3.61 8.09
N LEU A 40 -3.75 -3.53 7.08
CA LEU A 40 -3.82 -2.51 6.04
C LEU A 40 -4.81 -2.96 4.96
N ARG A 41 -5.79 -2.11 4.69
CA ARG A 41 -6.75 -2.28 3.60
C ARG A 41 -6.51 -1.22 2.53
N TYR A 42 -6.51 -1.63 1.27
CA TYR A 42 -6.41 -0.70 0.14
C TYR A 42 -7.31 -1.18 -1.00
N LYS A 43 -8.05 -0.24 -1.60
CA LYS A 43 -8.97 -0.56 -2.67
C LYS A 43 -8.93 0.44 -3.80
N ASP A 44 -8.73 -0.06 -5.01
CA ASP A 44 -8.96 0.66 -6.26
C ASP A 44 -9.65 -0.23 -7.31
N ASP A 45 -9.68 0.20 -8.56
CA ASP A 45 -10.34 -0.52 -9.64
C ASP A 45 -9.72 -1.90 -9.93
N LEU A 46 -8.42 -2.07 -9.66
CA LEU A 46 -7.64 -3.27 -9.97
C LEU A 46 -7.40 -4.15 -8.76
N VAL A 47 -7.27 -3.55 -7.58
CA VAL A 47 -6.77 -4.20 -6.37
C VAL A 47 -7.73 -3.95 -5.23
N ASP A 48 -8.12 -5.01 -4.55
CA ASP A 48 -8.78 -4.97 -3.24
C ASP A 48 -7.93 -5.85 -2.32
N LEU A 49 -7.26 -5.24 -1.34
CA LEU A 49 -6.34 -5.93 -0.45
C LEU A 49 -6.65 -5.67 1.02
N SER A 50 -6.32 -6.66 1.83
CA SER A 50 -6.28 -6.69 3.28
C SER A 50 -5.03 -7.47 3.64
N ILE A 51 -4.01 -6.83 4.22
CA ILE A 51 -2.70 -7.44 4.49
C ILE A 51 -2.16 -7.03 5.86
N PRO A 52 -1.37 -7.92 6.52
CA PRO A 52 -0.72 -7.56 7.77
C PRO A 52 0.39 -6.52 7.54
N PHE A 53 0.45 -5.54 8.43
CA PHE A 53 1.33 -4.39 8.37
C PHE A 53 1.89 -4.05 9.76
N SER A 54 3.08 -3.47 9.82
CA SER A 54 3.67 -2.97 11.06
C SER A 54 3.89 -1.47 10.98
N PHE A 55 3.38 -0.75 11.98
CA PHE A 55 3.73 0.63 12.26
C PHE A 55 4.96 0.61 13.16
N LEU A 56 6.13 1.07 12.66
CA LEU A 56 7.35 1.09 13.47
C LEU A 56 8.05 2.44 13.39
N HIS A 57 8.47 2.86 12.21
CA HIS A 57 9.21 4.09 12.03
C HIS A 57 8.60 4.92 10.90
N MET A 58 8.82 6.23 10.99
CA MET A 58 8.57 7.16 9.91
C MET A 58 9.90 7.73 9.42
N TRP A 59 10.08 7.73 8.11
CA TRP A 59 11.20 8.40 7.47
C TRP A 59 10.66 9.61 6.72
N TYR A 60 11.44 10.69 6.75
CA TYR A 60 11.03 11.97 6.18
C TYR A 60 11.98 12.45 5.08
N THR A 61 11.48 13.32 4.20
CA THR A 61 12.33 14.10 3.29
C THR A 61 13.20 15.07 4.09
N THR A 62 14.39 15.38 3.58
CA THR A 62 15.10 16.59 3.98
C THR A 62 14.20 17.81 3.70
N VAL A 63 13.97 18.63 4.72
CA VAL A 63 13.13 19.83 4.68
C VAL A 63 13.49 20.68 3.45
N LEU A 64 12.53 20.87 2.54
CA LEU A 64 12.68 21.84 1.45
C LEU A 64 12.43 23.23 2.06
N MET A 65 13.26 24.22 1.72
CA MET A 65 13.28 25.56 2.33
C MET A 65 11.94 26.31 2.31
N ASP A 66 10.96 25.83 1.52
CA ASP A 66 9.66 26.47 1.33
C ASP A 66 8.57 25.95 2.30
N SER A 67 8.81 24.86 3.03
CA SER A 67 7.93 24.39 4.11
C SER A 67 8.78 23.93 5.30
N ASN A 68 8.64 24.59 6.45
CA ASN A 68 9.43 24.29 7.67
C ASN A 68 9.16 22.91 8.30
N VAL A 69 8.35 22.06 7.67
CA VAL A 69 8.00 20.73 8.20
C VAL A 69 8.45 19.63 7.22
N PRO A 70 9.22 18.63 7.70
CA PRO A 70 9.64 17.51 6.88
C PRO A 70 8.45 16.60 6.54
N LYS A 71 8.34 16.16 5.28
CA LYS A 71 7.23 15.33 4.80
C LYS A 71 7.56 13.84 4.93
N PRO A 72 6.63 12.98 5.38
CA PRO A 72 6.88 11.55 5.45
C PRO A 72 7.04 10.97 4.03
N ILE A 73 8.09 10.17 3.83
CA ILE A 73 8.37 9.44 2.58
C ILE A 73 8.15 7.95 2.72
N LYS A 74 8.22 7.45 3.96
CA LYS A 74 8.08 6.04 4.25
C LYS A 74 7.49 5.87 5.64
N LEU A 75 6.64 4.87 5.81
CA LEU A 75 6.00 4.50 7.07
C LEU A 75 6.09 2.99 7.24
N GLY A 76 6.52 2.51 8.41
CA GLY A 76 6.54 1.10 8.77
C GLY A 76 7.89 0.63 9.29
N SER A 77 8.21 -0.65 9.17
CA SER A 77 9.49 -1.24 9.54
C SER A 77 10.44 -1.38 8.35
N LYS A 78 11.64 -1.93 8.58
CA LYS A 78 12.55 -2.32 7.49
C LYS A 78 11.90 -3.33 6.54
N ASP A 79 11.02 -4.16 7.08
CA ASP A 79 10.52 -5.39 6.47
C ASP A 79 9.07 -5.33 6.01
N SER A 80 8.30 -4.35 6.48
CA SER A 80 6.93 -4.03 6.04
C SER A 80 6.76 -2.52 6.06
N TYR A 81 6.42 -1.91 4.93
CA TYR A 81 6.37 -0.45 4.83
C TYR A 81 5.52 0.04 3.67
N LEU A 82 5.14 1.31 3.76
CA LEU A 82 4.56 2.12 2.70
C LEU A 82 5.58 3.12 2.21
N ILE A 83 5.65 3.34 0.90
CA ILE A 83 6.33 4.51 0.34
C ILE A 83 5.27 5.56 0.04
N ILE A 84 5.40 6.73 0.65
CA ILE A 84 4.46 7.84 0.54
C ILE A 84 4.97 8.80 -0.54
N ARG A 85 4.09 9.17 -1.46
CA ARG A 85 4.39 10.02 -2.62
C ARG A 85 3.84 11.43 -2.49
N LYS A 86 2.69 11.59 -1.83
CA LYS A 86 2.01 12.89 -1.67
C LYS A 86 2.09 13.34 -0.21
N SER A 87 1.99 14.65 0.00
CA SER A 87 1.90 15.20 1.35
C SER A 87 0.63 14.67 2.01
N ILE A 88 0.80 14.02 3.15
CA ILE A 88 -0.31 13.63 4.03
C ILE A 88 -0.58 14.84 4.93
N TYR A 89 -1.85 15.14 5.10
CA TYR A 89 -2.33 16.29 5.88
C TYR A 89 -2.83 15.87 7.26
N GLU A 90 -3.53 14.74 7.34
CA GLU A 90 -4.15 14.30 8.58
C GLU A 90 -4.30 12.78 8.62
N LEU A 91 -4.22 12.21 9.83
CA LEU A 91 -4.71 10.87 10.15
C LEU A 91 -6.08 10.98 10.82
N ILE A 92 -7.12 10.53 10.11
CA ILE A 92 -8.51 10.52 10.56
C ILE A 92 -8.78 9.18 11.25
N GLU A 93 -9.27 9.24 12.48
CA GLU A 93 -9.78 8.09 13.22
C GLU A 93 -11.24 7.84 12.84
N CYS A 94 -11.55 6.60 12.47
CA CYS A 94 -12.87 6.07 12.19
C CYS A 94 -13.17 4.95 13.20
N GLU A 95 -14.43 4.51 13.26
CA GLU A 95 -14.93 3.57 14.29
C GLU A 95 -13.99 2.39 14.59
N ASP A 96 -13.49 1.69 13.57
CA ASP A 96 -12.56 0.55 13.70
C ASP A 96 -11.26 0.70 12.88
N SER A 97 -10.96 1.89 12.37
CA SER A 97 -9.82 2.08 11.48
C SER A 97 -9.30 3.51 11.42
N PHE A 98 -8.12 3.68 10.84
CA PHE A 98 -7.53 4.96 10.52
C PHE A 98 -7.45 5.14 9.02
N THR A 99 -7.68 6.36 8.53
CA THR A 99 -7.47 6.74 7.11
C THR A 99 -6.69 8.04 7.02
N PHE A 100 -6.07 8.29 5.88
CA PHE A 100 -5.26 9.49 5.66
C PHE A 100 -5.98 10.49 4.76
N SER A 101 -5.93 11.77 5.12
CA SER A 101 -6.16 12.87 4.18
C SER A 101 -4.85 13.27 3.53
N TYR A 102 -4.85 13.52 2.24
CA TYR A 102 -3.65 13.93 1.49
C TYR A 102 -3.97 15.04 0.50
N VAL A 103 -2.95 15.79 0.09
CA VAL A 103 -3.12 16.85 -0.92
C VAL A 103 -3.08 16.24 -2.33
N GLY A 104 -4.23 16.21 -2.99
CA GLY A 104 -4.42 15.91 -4.40
C GLY A 104 -3.93 17.05 -5.28
N GLY A 105 -3.29 16.69 -6.41
CA GLY A 105 -2.72 17.65 -7.35
C GLY A 105 -1.55 17.05 -8.14
N ASN A 106 -1.43 17.38 -9.41
CA ASN A 106 -0.31 16.92 -10.23
C ASN A 106 0.96 17.71 -9.88
N THR A 107 1.92 17.05 -9.22
CA THR A 107 3.28 17.56 -9.03
C THR A 107 4.12 17.56 -10.32
N PHE A 108 3.57 17.08 -11.44
CA PHE A 108 4.26 17.07 -12.74
C PHE A 108 3.90 18.30 -13.58
N SER A 109 4.93 19.11 -13.82
CA SER A 109 4.96 20.44 -14.44
C SER A 109 4.57 20.53 -15.93
N ARG A 110 3.85 19.56 -16.51
CA ARG A 110 3.54 19.57 -17.96
C ARG A 110 2.12 20.02 -18.32
N PHE A 111 1.22 20.14 -17.35
CA PHE A 111 -0.12 20.67 -17.57
C PHE A 111 -0.43 21.65 -16.45
N LYS A 112 -1.18 22.72 -16.77
CA LYS A 112 -1.57 23.80 -15.85
C LYS A 112 -1.82 23.24 -14.45
N LYS A 113 -1.19 23.84 -13.42
CA LYS A 113 -1.37 23.44 -12.02
C LYS A 113 -2.87 23.37 -11.73
N ALA A 114 -3.38 22.16 -11.52
CA ALA A 114 -4.68 22.00 -10.90
C ALA A 114 -4.58 22.58 -9.47
N PRO A 115 -5.65 23.18 -8.94
CA PRO A 115 -5.66 23.61 -7.54
C PRO A 115 -5.33 22.42 -6.65
N GLU A 116 -4.58 22.68 -5.59
CA GLU A 116 -4.34 21.69 -4.54
C GLU A 116 -5.65 21.47 -3.78
N GLU A 117 -6.11 20.22 -3.74
CA GLU A 117 -7.36 19.84 -3.08
C GLU A 117 -7.06 18.78 -2.02
N VAL A 118 -7.69 18.87 -0.84
CA VAL A 118 -7.57 17.83 0.18
C VAL A 118 -8.45 16.65 -0.22
N CYS A 119 -7.86 15.47 -0.33
CA CYS A 119 -8.48 14.23 -0.78
C CYS A 119 -8.43 13.18 0.33
N LEU A 120 -9.49 12.38 0.45
CA LEU A 120 -9.50 11.20 1.32
C LEU A 120 -8.73 10.05 0.68
N GLY A 121 -7.84 9.43 1.44
CA GLY A 121 -7.01 8.30 1.02
C GLY A 121 -7.82 7.02 0.80
N LYS A 122 -7.41 6.23 -0.20
CA LYS A 122 -7.99 4.90 -0.48
C LYS A 122 -7.48 3.78 0.44
N ALA A 123 -6.49 4.06 1.28
CA ALA A 123 -5.93 3.09 2.21
C ALA A 123 -6.43 3.37 3.63
N SER A 124 -6.81 2.32 4.35
CA SER A 124 -7.16 2.39 5.77
C SER A 124 -6.45 1.30 6.58
N PHE A 125 -6.36 1.48 7.89
CA PHE A 125 -5.60 0.62 8.80
C PHE A 125 -6.47 0.30 10.01
N SER A 126 -6.69 -0.97 10.32
CA SER A 126 -7.26 -1.39 11.60
C SER A 126 -6.17 -1.94 12.48
N LEU A 127 -5.98 -1.37 13.66
CA LEU A 127 -4.99 -1.87 14.62
C LEU A 127 -5.42 -3.26 15.10
N GLU A 128 -4.50 -4.22 15.00
CA GLU A 128 -4.73 -5.61 15.37
C GLU A 128 -3.41 -6.20 15.87
N SER A 129 -3.45 -6.95 16.97
CA SER A 129 -2.28 -7.69 17.46
C SER A 129 -2.03 -8.91 16.56
N ILE A 130 -1.06 -8.79 15.66
CA ILE A 130 -0.70 -9.87 14.72
C ILE A 130 0.33 -10.78 15.41
N LEU A 131 -0.08 -12.01 15.73
CA LEU A 131 0.78 -13.03 16.34
C LEU A 131 1.61 -13.76 15.29
N GLY A 132 2.83 -14.17 15.68
CA GLY A 132 3.64 -15.12 14.91
C GLY A 132 4.13 -14.58 13.58
N ILE A 133 4.91 -13.48 13.60
CA ILE A 133 5.65 -13.02 12.42
C ILE A 133 6.77 -14.02 12.14
N GLU A 134 6.44 -15.12 11.48
CA GLU A 134 7.39 -16.14 11.05
C GLU A 134 8.37 -15.55 10.02
N GLU A 135 9.62 -16.01 10.03
CA GLU A 135 10.53 -15.71 8.93
C GLU A 135 9.95 -16.25 7.63
N GLY A 136 9.94 -15.44 6.58
CA GLY A 136 9.38 -15.81 5.28
C GLY A 136 10.13 -16.98 4.66
N ILE A 137 9.55 -18.17 4.69
CA ILE A 137 10.02 -19.35 3.95
C ILE A 137 9.33 -19.36 2.59
N PHE A 138 9.99 -18.77 1.59
CA PHE A 138 9.59 -18.92 0.19
C PHE A 138 10.31 -20.12 -0.40
N PRO A 139 9.60 -21.05 -1.06
CA PRO A 139 10.24 -22.19 -1.70
C PRO A 139 11.07 -21.73 -2.89
N GLU A 140 12.40 -21.78 -2.75
CA GLU A 140 13.35 -21.53 -3.85
C GLU A 140 13.22 -22.60 -4.93
N MET A 141 13.56 -22.24 -6.17
CA MET A 141 13.69 -23.20 -7.28
C MET A 141 15.15 -23.36 -7.70
N GLU A 142 15.51 -24.54 -8.22
CA GLU A 142 16.87 -24.80 -8.72
C GLU A 142 17.15 -24.07 -10.05
N ALA A 143 16.12 -23.77 -10.85
CA ALA A 143 16.22 -23.09 -12.13
C ALA A 143 15.21 -21.95 -12.28
N VAL A 144 15.55 -20.93 -13.06
CA VAL A 144 14.66 -19.81 -13.39
C VAL A 144 13.66 -20.26 -14.46
N GLU A 145 12.45 -20.66 -14.06
CA GLU A 145 11.35 -20.93 -14.99
C GLU A 145 10.38 -19.74 -15.06
N VAL A 146 10.62 -18.78 -15.97
CA VAL A 146 9.86 -17.53 -16.07
C VAL A 146 8.36 -17.75 -16.33
N GLU A 147 8.00 -18.74 -17.14
CA GLU A 147 6.61 -19.02 -17.55
C GLU A 147 6.17 -20.42 -17.10
N MET A 148 5.94 -20.58 -15.79
CA MET A 148 5.39 -21.81 -15.24
C MET A 148 3.86 -21.86 -15.38
N PRO A 149 3.28 -23.04 -15.66
CA PRO A 149 1.83 -23.23 -15.56
C PRO A 149 1.31 -22.88 -14.17
N TYR A 150 0.15 -22.24 -14.12
CA TYR A 150 -0.50 -21.80 -12.87
C TYR A 150 -0.57 -22.90 -11.81
N GLU A 151 -0.96 -24.13 -12.16
CA GLU A 151 -1.06 -25.23 -11.18
C GLU A 151 0.27 -25.52 -10.49
N LYS A 152 1.40 -25.47 -11.21
CA LYS A 152 2.73 -25.65 -10.60
C LYS A 152 3.06 -24.50 -9.65
N VAL A 153 2.75 -23.27 -10.05
CA VAL A 153 2.97 -22.09 -9.18
C VAL A 153 2.09 -22.15 -7.95
N LYS A 154 0.83 -22.57 -8.08
CA LYS A 154 -0.10 -22.78 -6.98
C LYS A 154 0.43 -23.81 -5.99
N THR A 155 0.83 -25.00 -6.46
CA THR A 155 1.41 -26.04 -5.60
C THR A 155 2.66 -25.56 -4.87
N ARG A 156 3.47 -24.72 -5.53
CA ARG A 156 4.66 -24.11 -4.92
C ARG A 156 4.31 -23.11 -3.83
N LEU A 157 3.31 -22.25 -4.06
CA LEU A 157 3.06 -21.11 -3.18
C LEU A 157 2.11 -21.42 -2.01
N VAL A 158 1.15 -22.33 -2.17
CA VAL A 158 0.22 -22.67 -1.09
C VAL A 158 0.96 -23.39 0.03
N GLY A 159 0.85 -22.87 1.24
CA GLY A 159 1.58 -23.32 2.44
C GLY A 159 2.90 -22.58 2.68
N ALA A 160 3.37 -21.77 1.73
CA ALA A 160 4.60 -20.99 1.89
C ALA A 160 4.36 -19.69 2.65
N THR A 161 5.36 -19.25 3.42
CA THR A 161 5.35 -17.97 4.14
C THR A 161 6.11 -16.93 3.30
N MET A 162 5.43 -15.87 2.88
CA MET A 162 5.94 -14.90 1.92
C MET A 162 5.50 -13.48 2.26
N LYS A 163 6.07 -12.50 1.56
CA LYS A 163 5.63 -11.11 1.58
C LYS A 163 5.01 -10.74 0.25
N ILE A 164 4.18 -9.71 0.26
CA ILE A 164 3.70 -9.07 -0.96
C ILE A 164 4.28 -7.68 -1.10
N HIS A 165 4.70 -7.37 -2.33
CA HIS A 165 5.06 -6.04 -2.77
C HIS A 165 4.10 -5.61 -3.87
N LEU A 166 3.40 -4.50 -3.63
CA LEU A 166 2.46 -3.89 -4.56
C LEU A 166 2.95 -2.49 -4.93
N SER A 167 3.13 -2.25 -6.23
CA SER A 167 3.42 -0.92 -6.76
C SER A 167 2.12 -0.21 -7.16
N ILE A 168 1.97 1.04 -6.75
CA ILE A 168 0.79 1.88 -6.98
C ILE A 168 1.25 3.26 -7.49
N PRO A 169 1.80 3.35 -8.71
CA PRO A 169 2.46 4.57 -9.16
C PRO A 169 1.52 5.77 -9.24
N ASP A 170 0.23 5.57 -9.52
CA ASP A 170 -0.74 6.64 -9.78
C ASP A 170 -1.53 7.08 -8.53
N ASP A 171 -1.08 6.73 -7.32
CA ASP A 171 -1.76 7.06 -6.06
C ASP A 171 -0.84 7.82 -5.08
N TRP A 172 -1.39 8.23 -3.94
CA TRP A 172 -0.65 8.92 -2.89
C TRP A 172 0.36 8.01 -2.17
N ILE A 173 0.09 6.70 -2.15
CA ILE A 173 1.05 5.65 -1.82
C ILE A 173 1.70 5.18 -3.12
N ARG A 174 3.03 5.16 -3.18
CA ARG A 174 3.79 4.62 -4.32
C ARG A 174 3.91 3.11 -4.28
N SER A 175 4.09 2.53 -3.09
CA SER A 175 4.21 1.08 -2.94
C SER A 175 3.88 0.62 -1.53
N ILE A 176 3.48 -0.64 -1.43
CA ILE A 176 3.12 -1.32 -0.18
C ILE A 176 3.92 -2.60 -0.07
N VAL A 177 4.54 -2.84 1.09
CA VAL A 177 5.19 -4.11 1.45
C VAL A 177 4.59 -4.64 2.74
N SER A 178 4.05 -5.85 2.71
CA SER A 178 3.42 -6.49 3.87
C SER A 178 4.42 -7.05 4.88
N LEU A 179 3.92 -7.37 6.07
CA LEU A 179 4.54 -8.38 6.91
C LEU A 179 4.46 -9.76 6.22
N PRO A 180 5.34 -10.71 6.60
CA PRO A 180 5.20 -12.10 6.19
C PRO A 180 3.82 -12.69 6.52
N PHE A 181 3.32 -13.54 5.63
CA PHE A 181 2.07 -14.29 5.78
C PHE A 181 2.18 -15.66 5.10
N THR A 182 1.44 -16.63 5.59
CA THR A 182 1.34 -17.96 4.97
C THR A 182 0.19 -17.98 4.00
N LEU A 183 0.44 -18.33 2.74
CA LEU A 183 -0.61 -18.40 1.72
C LEU A 183 -1.41 -19.70 1.89
N SER A 184 -2.71 -19.59 2.12
CA SER A 184 -3.62 -20.74 2.26
C SER A 184 -4.47 -20.99 1.01
N GLY A 185 -4.65 -19.97 0.17
CA GLY A 185 -5.45 -20.07 -1.05
C GLY A 185 -4.87 -19.24 -2.19
N PHE A 186 -4.86 -19.82 -3.38
CA PHE A 186 -4.58 -19.13 -4.64
C PHE A 186 -5.57 -19.66 -5.68
N GLU A 187 -6.42 -18.76 -6.18
CA GLU A 187 -7.41 -19.04 -7.22
C GLU A 187 -7.26 -18.06 -8.38
N ILE A 188 -7.35 -18.57 -9.61
CA ILE A 188 -7.53 -17.75 -10.82
C ILE A 188 -8.88 -18.12 -11.44
N LYS A 189 -9.79 -17.15 -11.49
CA LYS A 189 -11.10 -17.31 -12.10
C LYS A 189 -11.37 -16.19 -13.08
N ARG A 190 -11.58 -16.55 -14.36
CA ARG A 190 -11.74 -15.61 -15.48
C ARG A 190 -10.53 -14.69 -15.60
N LYS A 191 -10.64 -13.44 -15.15
CA LYS A 191 -9.57 -12.43 -15.14
C LYS A 191 -9.34 -11.88 -13.73
N THR A 192 -9.69 -12.67 -12.72
CA THR A 192 -9.53 -12.29 -11.32
C THR A 192 -8.64 -13.32 -10.64
N VAL A 193 -7.64 -12.82 -9.93
CA VAL A 193 -6.79 -13.60 -9.02
C VAL A 193 -7.25 -13.32 -7.61
N THR A 194 -7.44 -14.36 -6.82
CA THR A 194 -7.73 -14.25 -5.39
C THR A 194 -6.64 -14.98 -4.62
N LEU A 195 -6.02 -14.30 -3.66
CA LEU A 195 -5.05 -14.84 -2.71
C LEU A 195 -5.63 -14.74 -1.30
N LEU A 196 -5.52 -15.82 -0.54
CA LEU A 196 -5.96 -15.90 0.85
C LEU A 196 -4.81 -16.42 1.70
N GLY A 197 -4.70 -15.95 2.94
CA GLY A 197 -3.61 -16.35 3.83
C GLY A 197 -3.92 -16.14 5.31
N THR A 198 -2.90 -16.29 6.13
CA THR A 198 -2.96 -16.04 7.57
C THR A 198 -3.18 -14.56 7.89
N ASN A 199 -3.57 -14.26 9.13
CA ASN A 199 -3.72 -12.89 9.65
C ASN A 199 -4.67 -12.01 8.81
N GLY A 200 -5.81 -12.58 8.40
CA GLY A 200 -6.81 -11.83 7.64
C GLY A 200 -6.37 -11.42 6.23
N LEU A 201 -5.33 -12.07 5.69
CA LEU A 201 -4.85 -11.78 4.34
C LEU A 201 -5.90 -12.16 3.30
N SER A 202 -6.31 -11.16 2.52
CA SER A 202 -7.17 -11.32 1.36
C SER A 202 -6.76 -10.33 0.29
N ILE A 203 -6.50 -10.82 -0.92
CA ILE A 203 -6.08 -9.99 -2.04
C ILE A 203 -6.84 -10.43 -3.28
N THR A 204 -7.58 -9.50 -3.86
CA THR A 204 -8.29 -9.68 -5.10
C THR A 204 -7.70 -8.76 -6.16
N LEU A 205 -7.17 -9.35 -7.22
CA LEU A 205 -6.59 -8.63 -8.36
C LEU A 205 -7.47 -8.85 -9.58
N LYS A 206 -7.98 -7.77 -10.17
CA LYS A 206 -8.83 -7.79 -11.37
C LYS A 206 -8.00 -7.45 -12.61
N GLY A 207 -8.38 -7.99 -13.75
CA GLY A 207 -7.70 -7.72 -15.02
C GLY A 207 -6.42 -8.55 -15.20
N TYR A 208 -6.37 -9.77 -14.66
CA TYR A 208 -5.25 -10.69 -14.82
C TYR A 208 -4.83 -10.87 -16.28
N THR A 209 -3.54 -10.69 -16.54
CA THR A 209 -2.91 -10.84 -17.86
C THR A 209 -1.83 -11.91 -17.88
N GLY A 210 -1.18 -12.19 -16.76
CA GLY A 210 -0.12 -13.19 -16.73
C GLY A 210 0.49 -13.40 -15.35
N LEU A 211 1.24 -14.49 -15.26
CA LEU A 211 1.94 -14.94 -14.08
C LEU A 211 3.37 -15.30 -14.51
N ARG A 212 4.36 -14.74 -13.83
CA ARG A 212 5.76 -15.08 -14.04
C ARG A 212 6.34 -15.62 -12.76
N SER A 213 6.95 -16.78 -12.83
CA SER A 213 7.57 -17.44 -11.68
C SER A 213 9.07 -17.25 -11.79
N TYR A 214 9.74 -16.85 -10.72
CA TYR A 214 11.19 -16.75 -10.66
C TYR A 214 11.69 -17.53 -9.46
N LYS A 215 13.01 -17.58 -9.31
CA LYS A 215 13.64 -18.33 -8.23
C LYS A 215 13.11 -17.92 -6.85
N ASP A 216 13.01 -16.62 -6.58
CA ASP A 216 12.70 -16.10 -5.24
C ASP A 216 11.44 -15.23 -5.19
N ASN A 217 10.73 -15.13 -6.32
CA ASN A 217 9.50 -14.36 -6.39
C ASN A 217 8.54 -14.90 -7.46
N VAL A 218 7.29 -14.47 -7.35
CA VAL A 218 6.25 -14.70 -8.36
C VAL A 218 5.58 -13.35 -8.63
N CYS A 219 5.56 -12.95 -9.90
CA CYS A 219 4.95 -11.71 -10.35
C CYS A 219 3.60 -12.00 -11.01
N ILE A 220 2.54 -11.41 -10.48
CA ILE A 220 1.20 -11.44 -11.04
C ILE A 220 0.96 -10.10 -11.74
N SER A 221 0.72 -10.13 -13.04
CA SER A 221 0.46 -8.94 -13.84
C SER A 221 -1.04 -8.75 -14.04
N VAL A 222 -1.51 -7.52 -13.79
CA VAL A 222 -2.88 -7.08 -14.07
C VAL A 222 -2.89 -5.82 -14.93
N ILE A 223 -3.96 -5.64 -15.70
CA ILE A 223 -4.16 -4.48 -16.57
C ILE A 223 -5.55 -3.88 -16.37
N ASP A 224 -5.62 -2.55 -16.31
CA ASP A 224 -6.91 -1.85 -16.29
C ASP A 224 -7.51 -1.66 -17.68
N LYS A 225 -8.72 -1.10 -17.71
CA LYS A 225 -9.43 -0.75 -18.96
C LYS A 225 -8.67 0.29 -19.80
N GLN A 226 -7.78 1.08 -19.19
CA GLN A 226 -6.94 2.09 -19.83
C GLN A 226 -5.56 1.55 -20.25
N LYS A 227 -5.34 0.23 -20.18
CA LYS A 227 -4.09 -0.45 -20.50
C LYS A 227 -2.90 -0.10 -19.59
N ARG A 228 -3.17 0.37 -18.36
CA ARG A 228 -2.14 0.56 -17.34
C ARG A 228 -1.84 -0.78 -16.69
N ASN A 229 -0.58 -1.18 -16.75
CA ASN A 229 -0.10 -2.42 -16.15
C ASN A 229 0.26 -2.19 -14.69
N ARG A 230 -0.05 -3.19 -13.85
CA ARG A 230 0.41 -3.26 -12.47
C ARG A 230 0.90 -4.66 -12.17
N ASP A 231 2.08 -4.74 -11.59
CA ASP A 231 2.66 -6.00 -11.13
C ASP A 231 2.53 -6.10 -9.61
N VAL A 232 2.09 -7.27 -9.17
CA VAL A 232 2.01 -7.65 -7.77
C VAL A 232 3.01 -8.78 -7.55
N THR A 233 3.95 -8.59 -6.64
CA THR A 233 5.08 -9.51 -6.45
C THR A 233 4.96 -10.23 -5.11
N LEU A 234 4.96 -11.56 -5.14
CA LEU A 234 5.08 -12.42 -3.97
C LEU A 234 6.55 -12.83 -3.81
N CYS A 235 7.17 -12.73 -2.63
CA CYS A 235 8.61 -12.96 -2.45
C CYS A 235 9.01 -13.41 -1.03
N SER A 236 10.19 -14.05 -0.87
CA SER A 236 10.78 -14.42 0.46
C SER A 236 11.29 -13.23 1.25
N LYS A 237 12.05 -12.36 0.59
CA LYS A 237 12.77 -11.25 1.18
C LYS A 237 12.53 -9.99 0.37
N TYR A 238 12.90 -8.86 0.98
CA TYR A 238 12.81 -7.52 0.41
C TYR A 238 13.15 -7.51 -1.09
N TYR A 239 12.16 -7.25 -1.93
CA TYR A 239 12.39 -6.85 -3.31
C TYR A 239 12.71 -5.36 -3.27
N ASP A 240 13.99 -4.98 -3.43
CA ASP A 240 14.38 -3.59 -3.70
C ASP A 240 14.19 -3.33 -5.19
N PRO A 241 13.18 -2.58 -5.64
CA PRO A 241 12.97 -2.32 -7.06
C PRO A 241 13.93 -1.26 -7.62
N ARG A 242 15.17 -1.14 -7.10
CA ARG A 242 16.16 -0.13 -7.56
C ARG A 242 16.31 -0.10 -9.07
#